data_AF-A0AAE3H5Z6-F1
#
_entry.id   AF-A0AAE3H5Z6-F1
#
_cell.length_a   1.000
_cell.length_b   1.000
_cell.length_c   1.000
_cell.angle_alpha   90.00
_cell.angle_beta   90.00
_cell.angle_gamma   90.00
#
_symmetry.space_group_name_H-M   'P 1'
#
loop_
_entity.id
_entity.type
_entity.pdbx_description
1 polymer ?
#
loop_
_entity_poly.entity_id
_entity_poly.type
_entity_poly.pdbx_seq_one_letter_code
_entity_poly.pdbx_strand_id
1 'polypeptide(L)'
;MYRKRNKNQNTANRLDRLILTKLKYVKSKIVFFFSILVFMACVEPFDLEVITTETILIIDGAIDDSSNDQYITVKKFIPSSTGNVRYASEADAKVSIIKDGKEQIDCFYRNNGYYYLPLGFKALVGSKYKLKIVLANGNVYESSEEVMRSTPQITGYTVKFDPKGIKLGENSIPAHLIYLDTKDPIEPGDNFMWSWKLYEKQVVCKTCYGGIFLTSPAPLGKCSPVTALAEAGVEYDYLCQGNCWEIYYSQDLNVMSDAFSQGKEIKNRLVASIPFYQENGFLIEIKQQTVTPSAFQYLKILGNQSQNNGTLVDAPPAALIGNIRNINDSKETVGGYFMVGNSKIKRIWVDRLDAVGSKQYYMLGRKENYEPASGDGSRPPFAPCVISNTRTPLKPEGWPL
;
A
#
# COMPACT_ATOMS: atom_id res chain seq x y z
N MET A 1 27.44 -66.31 69.20
CA MET A 1 26.90 -66.42 67.82
C MET A 1 25.94 -65.26 67.54
N TYR A 2 26.43 -64.08 67.15
CA TYR A 2 25.60 -62.91 66.84
C TYR A 2 26.23 -62.14 65.69
N ARG A 3 26.27 -62.72 64.47
CA ARG A 3 26.86 -62.01 63.31
C ARG A 3 26.43 -62.50 61.92
N LYS A 4 25.27 -63.15 61.77
CA LYS A 4 24.81 -63.65 60.45
C LYS A 4 23.45 -63.13 59.93
N ARG A 5 22.70 -62.30 60.68
CA ARG A 5 21.38 -61.78 60.20
C ARG A 5 21.40 -60.39 59.53
N ASN A 6 22.45 -59.58 59.68
CA ASN A 6 22.44 -58.17 59.21
C ASN A 6 22.92 -57.94 57.76
N LYS A 7 23.36 -58.95 57.01
CA LYS A 7 23.91 -58.74 55.66
C LYS A 7 22.89 -58.85 54.52
N ASN A 8 21.77 -59.58 54.72
CA ASN A 8 20.76 -59.82 53.67
C ASN A 8 19.65 -58.76 53.59
N GLN A 9 19.36 -58.03 54.67
CA GLN A 9 18.36 -56.94 54.65
C GLN A 9 18.91 -55.65 54.00
N ASN A 10 20.22 -55.40 54.12
CA ASN A 10 20.86 -54.23 53.52
C ASN A 10 21.07 -54.34 52.02
N THR A 11 21.19 -55.55 51.46
CA THR A 11 21.33 -55.76 50.01
C THR A 11 19.99 -55.68 49.28
N ALA A 12 18.90 -56.20 49.86
CA ALA A 12 17.55 -56.08 49.31
C ALA A 12 17.09 -54.60 49.24
N ASN A 13 17.27 -53.84 50.33
CA ASN A 13 16.94 -52.40 50.37
C ASN A 13 17.79 -51.54 49.41
N ARG A 14 18.99 -52.00 49.03
CA ARG A 14 19.86 -51.30 48.07
C ARG A 14 19.44 -51.58 46.63
N LEU A 15 19.02 -52.82 46.33
CA LEU A 15 18.51 -53.21 45.02
C LEU A 15 17.17 -52.49 44.72
N ASP A 16 16.26 -52.45 45.69
CA ASP A 16 14.95 -51.78 45.54
C ASP A 16 15.10 -50.26 45.36
N ARG A 17 16.03 -49.61 46.08
CA ARG A 17 16.33 -48.18 45.87
C ARG A 17 16.91 -47.92 44.48
N LEU A 18 17.75 -48.80 43.96
CA LEU A 18 18.34 -48.70 42.61
C LEU A 18 17.28 -48.90 41.51
N ILE A 19 16.33 -49.82 41.70
CA ILE A 19 15.22 -50.06 40.76
C ILE A 19 14.25 -48.87 40.76
N LEU A 20 13.89 -48.35 41.94
CA LEU A 20 13.01 -47.19 42.07
C LEU A 20 13.63 -45.89 41.52
N THR A 21 14.94 -45.69 41.65
CA THR A 21 15.63 -44.54 41.03
C THR A 21 15.71 -44.70 39.50
N LYS A 22 15.99 -45.88 38.97
CA LYS A 22 15.92 -46.13 37.52
C LYS A 22 14.52 -45.92 36.95
N LEU A 23 13.47 -46.38 37.65
CA LEU A 23 12.07 -46.18 37.22
C LEU A 23 11.64 -44.71 37.24
N LYS A 24 12.06 -43.93 38.26
CA LYS A 24 11.84 -42.47 38.28
C LYS A 24 12.60 -41.76 37.16
N TYR A 25 13.84 -42.17 36.87
CA TYR A 25 14.65 -41.60 35.81
C TYR A 25 14.07 -41.90 34.40
N VAL A 26 13.56 -43.12 34.19
CA VAL A 26 12.89 -43.51 32.94
C VAL A 26 11.55 -42.80 32.78
N LYS A 27 10.74 -42.67 33.84
CA LYS A 27 9.51 -41.86 33.82
C LYS A 27 9.79 -40.38 33.53
N SER A 28 10.85 -39.81 34.12
CA SER A 28 11.25 -38.43 33.86
C SER A 28 11.72 -38.21 32.42
N LYS A 29 12.43 -39.19 31.83
CA LYS A 29 12.81 -39.13 30.40
C LYS A 29 11.62 -39.30 29.47
N ILE A 30 10.66 -40.15 29.80
CA ILE A 30 9.44 -40.33 29.00
C ILE A 30 8.57 -39.07 29.05
N VAL A 31 8.40 -38.45 30.23
CA VAL A 31 7.65 -37.18 30.35
C VAL A 31 8.37 -36.04 29.63
N PHE A 32 9.71 -35.98 29.70
CA PHE A 32 10.50 -34.99 28.97
C PHE A 32 10.42 -35.19 27.45
N PHE A 33 10.46 -36.45 26.98
CA PHE A 33 10.33 -36.79 25.56
C PHE A 33 8.92 -36.52 25.03
N PHE A 34 7.87 -36.80 25.82
CA PHE A 34 6.48 -36.51 25.45
C PHE A 34 6.19 -35.00 25.47
N SER A 35 6.80 -34.25 26.40
CA SER A 35 6.73 -32.77 26.43
C SER A 35 7.41 -32.15 25.20
N ILE A 36 8.56 -32.67 24.77
CA ILE A 36 9.24 -32.24 23.54
C ILE A 36 8.39 -32.53 22.28
N LEU A 37 7.61 -33.61 22.25
CA LEU A 37 6.73 -33.92 21.12
C LEU A 37 5.57 -32.94 20.95
N VAL A 38 5.07 -32.33 22.04
CA VAL A 38 3.97 -31.35 21.99
C VAL A 38 4.42 -30.00 21.44
N PHE A 39 5.72 -29.66 21.54
CA PHE A 39 6.28 -28.43 20.96
C PHE A 39 6.68 -28.56 19.47
N MET A 40 6.56 -29.76 18.86
CA MET A 40 6.81 -30.00 17.43
C MET A 40 5.53 -29.95 16.58
N ALA A 41 4.37 -29.68 17.17
CA ALA A 41 3.15 -29.45 16.41
C ALA A 41 3.23 -28.05 15.78
N CYS A 42 3.90 -27.96 14.63
CA CYS A 42 3.72 -26.83 13.73
C CYS A 42 2.25 -26.76 13.35
N VAL A 43 1.59 -25.65 13.70
CA VAL A 43 0.28 -25.33 13.15
C VAL A 43 0.53 -25.03 11.68
N GLU A 44 0.14 -25.93 10.79
CA GLU A 44 0.12 -25.63 9.36
C GLU A 44 -0.86 -24.48 9.14
N PRO A 45 -0.42 -23.34 8.55
CA PRO A 45 -1.34 -22.30 8.16
C PRO A 45 -2.36 -22.90 7.20
N PHE A 46 -3.64 -22.75 7.53
CA PHE A 46 -4.71 -23.08 6.61
C PHE A 46 -4.71 -22.02 5.50
N ASP A 47 -3.92 -22.26 4.45
CA ASP A 47 -3.99 -21.49 3.23
C ASP A 47 -5.32 -21.81 2.55
N LEU A 48 -6.28 -20.88 2.68
CA LEU A 48 -7.44 -20.84 1.79
C LEU A 48 -6.93 -20.54 0.38
N GLU A 49 -6.54 -21.58 -0.35
CA GLU A 49 -6.45 -21.51 -1.81
C GLU A 49 -7.88 -21.32 -2.35
N VAL A 50 -8.32 -20.06 -2.45
CA VAL A 50 -9.50 -19.72 -3.22
C VAL A 50 -9.12 -19.84 -4.70
N ILE A 51 -9.09 -21.08 -5.19
CA ILE A 51 -8.96 -21.37 -6.61
C ILE A 51 -10.31 -21.00 -7.24
N THR A 52 -10.47 -19.73 -7.64
CA THR A 52 -11.58 -19.38 -8.51
C THR A 52 -11.29 -20.02 -9.87
N THR A 53 -12.14 -20.91 -10.34
CA THR A 53 -12.00 -21.49 -11.70
C THR A 53 -12.55 -20.56 -12.78
N GLU A 54 -13.29 -19.52 -12.37
CA GLU A 54 -13.98 -18.61 -13.25
C GLU A 54 -13.13 -17.39 -13.59
N THR A 55 -13.20 -16.97 -14.85
CA THR A 55 -12.66 -15.67 -15.29
C THR A 55 -13.55 -14.57 -14.72
N ILE A 56 -12.96 -13.59 -14.05
CA ILE A 56 -13.70 -12.48 -13.43
C ILE A 56 -13.42 -11.21 -14.24
N LEU A 57 -14.48 -10.52 -14.66
CA LEU A 57 -14.35 -9.18 -15.22
C LEU A 57 -14.15 -8.19 -14.07
N ILE A 58 -13.09 -7.38 -14.15
CA ILE A 58 -12.75 -6.34 -13.18
C ILE A 58 -12.89 -4.99 -13.86
N ILE A 59 -13.79 -4.17 -13.31
CA ILE A 59 -14.06 -2.82 -13.79
C ILE A 59 -13.86 -1.87 -12.63
N ASP A 60 -12.88 -0.99 -12.74
CA ASP A 60 -12.56 0.01 -11.73
C ASP A 60 -12.47 1.40 -12.35
N GLY A 61 -12.98 2.40 -11.67
CA GLY A 61 -12.82 3.78 -12.12
C GLY A 61 -13.33 4.77 -11.09
N ALA A 62 -12.69 5.94 -11.06
CA ALA A 62 -13.16 7.07 -10.27
C ALA A 62 -13.17 8.31 -11.15
N ILE A 63 -14.26 9.08 -11.08
CA ILE A 63 -14.33 10.39 -11.70
C ILE A 63 -14.43 11.51 -10.66
N ASP A 64 -13.80 12.63 -10.97
CA ASP A 64 -13.76 13.83 -10.13
C ASP A 64 -13.84 15.14 -10.94
N ASP A 65 -13.77 16.27 -10.24
CA ASP A 65 -13.83 17.62 -10.80
C ASP A 65 -12.47 18.15 -11.30
N SER A 66 -11.42 17.32 -11.28
CA SER A 66 -10.10 17.71 -11.76
C SER A 66 -10.04 17.71 -13.29
N SER A 67 -9.23 18.60 -13.87
CA SER A 67 -8.92 18.61 -15.31
C SER A 67 -7.87 17.59 -15.72
N ASN A 68 -7.44 16.72 -14.80
CA ASN A 68 -6.43 15.71 -15.11
C ASN A 68 -7.03 14.62 -16.00
N ASP A 69 -6.17 13.84 -16.66
CA ASP A 69 -6.62 12.66 -17.38
C ASP A 69 -7.27 11.67 -16.40
N GLN A 70 -8.55 11.37 -16.63
CA GLN A 70 -9.34 10.42 -15.87
C GLN A 70 -9.67 9.21 -16.76
N TYR A 71 -9.74 8.02 -16.17
CA TYR A 71 -9.96 6.79 -16.91
C TYR A 71 -10.74 5.73 -16.12
N ILE A 72 -11.34 4.81 -16.87
CA ILE A 72 -11.94 3.56 -16.39
C ILE A 72 -11.04 2.42 -16.83
N THR A 73 -10.79 1.48 -15.94
CA THR A 73 -10.04 0.25 -16.22
C THR A 73 -11.03 -0.89 -16.45
N VAL A 74 -10.87 -1.62 -17.55
CA VAL A 74 -11.63 -2.82 -17.86
C VAL A 74 -10.66 -3.96 -18.18
N LYS A 75 -10.58 -4.94 -17.28
CA LYS A 75 -9.66 -6.07 -17.36
C LYS A 75 -10.35 -7.36 -17.00
N LYS A 76 -9.82 -8.49 -17.48
CA LYS A 76 -10.23 -9.84 -17.06
C LYS A 76 -9.15 -10.44 -16.19
N PHE A 77 -9.51 -10.83 -14.98
CA PHE A 77 -8.73 -11.75 -14.17
C PHE A 77 -8.94 -13.16 -14.71
N ILE A 78 -7.85 -13.81 -15.11
CA ILE A 78 -7.87 -15.16 -15.64
C ILE A 78 -7.11 -16.04 -14.66
N PRO A 79 -7.80 -16.93 -13.94
CA PRO A 79 -7.14 -17.84 -13.01
C PRO A 79 -6.19 -18.78 -13.77
N SER A 80 -5.08 -19.13 -13.13
CA SER A 80 -4.11 -20.09 -13.65
C SER A 80 -3.92 -21.22 -12.65
N SER A 81 -3.88 -22.46 -13.15
CA SER A 81 -3.60 -23.66 -12.37
C SER A 81 -2.16 -23.71 -11.82
N THR A 82 -1.27 -22.83 -12.28
CA THR A 82 0.13 -22.73 -11.81
C THR A 82 0.33 -21.68 -10.71
N GLY A 83 -0.74 -21.09 -10.18
CA GLY A 83 -0.68 -20.02 -9.17
C GLY A 83 -0.32 -18.63 -9.73
N ASN A 84 0.08 -18.54 -11.00
CA ASN A 84 0.38 -17.25 -11.64
C ASN A 84 -0.91 -16.51 -12.03
N VAL A 85 -1.20 -15.41 -11.36
CA VAL A 85 -2.33 -14.53 -11.72
C VAL A 85 -2.07 -13.84 -13.06
N ARG A 86 -3.01 -13.93 -14.01
CA ARG A 86 -2.94 -13.23 -15.29
C ARG A 86 -4.08 -12.23 -15.44
N TYR A 87 -3.75 -11.00 -15.81
CA TYR A 87 -4.72 -10.01 -16.24
C TYR A 87 -4.66 -9.85 -17.76
N ALA A 88 -5.83 -9.81 -18.41
CA ALA A 88 -5.97 -9.48 -19.82
C ALA A 88 -6.76 -8.17 -19.96
N SER A 89 -6.32 -7.30 -20.87
CA SER A 89 -7.07 -6.09 -21.23
C SER A 89 -8.30 -6.46 -22.05
N GLU A 90 -9.43 -5.85 -21.75
CA GLU A 90 -10.59 -5.88 -22.63
C GLU A 90 -10.53 -4.63 -23.52
N ALA A 91 -10.09 -4.76 -24.78
CA ALA A 91 -9.80 -3.61 -25.65
C ALA A 91 -10.98 -3.18 -26.54
N ASP A 92 -11.90 -4.10 -26.83
CA ASP A 92 -13.03 -3.88 -27.76
C ASP A 92 -14.34 -3.51 -27.04
N ALA A 93 -14.29 -3.22 -25.74
CA ALA A 93 -15.46 -2.75 -25.01
C ALA A 93 -15.83 -1.30 -25.41
N LYS A 94 -17.12 -1.01 -25.47
CA LYS A 94 -17.65 0.35 -25.52
C LYS A 94 -17.91 0.80 -24.09
N VAL A 95 -17.17 1.80 -23.62
CA VAL A 95 -17.25 2.31 -22.26
C VAL A 95 -17.78 3.73 -22.31
N SER A 96 -18.82 4.02 -21.51
CA SER A 96 -19.39 5.36 -21.43
C SER A 96 -19.92 5.68 -20.04
N ILE A 97 -19.98 6.97 -19.73
CA ILE A 97 -20.59 7.50 -18.51
C ILE A 97 -21.91 8.16 -18.90
N ILE A 98 -22.97 7.77 -18.21
CA ILE A 98 -24.30 8.36 -18.34
C ILE A 98 -24.47 9.39 -17.22
N LYS A 99 -24.61 10.66 -17.58
CA LYS A 99 -24.85 11.76 -16.67
C LYS A 99 -26.34 12.12 -16.65
N ASP A 100 -26.90 12.19 -15.44
CA ASP A 100 -28.30 12.55 -15.14
C ASP A 100 -29.34 11.75 -15.97
N GLY A 101 -28.98 10.52 -16.34
CA GLY A 101 -29.81 9.60 -17.14
C GLY A 101 -30.03 10.00 -18.61
N LYS A 102 -29.34 11.03 -19.11
CA LYS A 102 -29.64 11.64 -20.42
C LYS A 102 -28.41 11.80 -21.30
N GLU A 103 -27.33 12.34 -20.74
CA GLU A 103 -26.12 12.67 -21.48
C GLU A 103 -25.15 11.48 -21.43
N GLN A 104 -24.70 11.01 -22.59
CA GLN A 104 -23.68 9.95 -22.68
C GLN A 104 -22.33 10.58 -23.02
N ILE A 105 -21.32 10.22 -22.23
CA ILE A 105 -19.93 10.65 -22.39
C ILE A 105 -19.11 9.41 -22.69
N ASP A 106 -18.60 9.32 -23.91
CA ASP A 106 -17.83 8.15 -24.36
C ASP A 106 -16.39 8.20 -23.83
N CYS A 107 -15.89 7.04 -23.40
CA CYS A 107 -14.50 6.85 -23.00
C CYS A 107 -13.74 6.13 -24.13
N PHE A 108 -12.48 6.50 -24.33
CA PHE A 108 -11.67 6.03 -25.45
C PHE A 108 -10.54 5.10 -24.98
N TYR A 109 -10.50 3.90 -25.52
CA TYR A 109 -9.41 2.96 -25.25
C TYR A 109 -8.07 3.57 -25.66
N ARG A 110 -7.06 3.49 -24.78
CA ARG A 110 -5.68 3.86 -25.12
C ARG A 110 -4.76 2.64 -25.10
N ASN A 111 -4.66 1.96 -23.97
CA ASN A 111 -3.74 0.83 -23.79
C ASN A 111 -4.10 0.03 -22.54
N ASN A 112 -3.72 -1.26 -22.49
CA ASN A 112 -3.74 -2.11 -21.30
C ASN A 112 -5.06 -2.06 -20.48
N GLY A 113 -6.20 -1.98 -21.16
CA GLY A 113 -7.52 -1.92 -20.54
C GLY A 113 -7.92 -0.55 -19.98
N TYR A 114 -7.17 0.51 -20.27
CA TYR A 114 -7.51 1.88 -19.86
C TYR A 114 -8.35 2.59 -20.92
N TYR A 115 -9.52 3.05 -20.49
CA TYR A 115 -10.48 3.85 -21.26
C TYR A 115 -10.55 5.27 -20.70
N TYR A 116 -10.01 6.23 -21.43
CA TYR A 116 -9.87 7.61 -20.98
C TYR A 116 -11.10 8.43 -21.31
N LEU A 117 -11.49 9.29 -20.38
CA LEU A 117 -12.50 10.31 -20.63
C LEU A 117 -12.01 11.36 -21.63
N PRO A 118 -12.92 12.13 -22.26
CA PRO A 118 -12.53 13.25 -23.12
C PRO A 118 -11.60 14.22 -22.40
N LEU A 119 -10.63 14.77 -23.12
CA LEU A 119 -9.67 15.72 -22.55
C LEU A 119 -10.41 16.92 -21.93
N GLY A 120 -10.06 17.26 -20.69
CA GLY A 120 -10.69 18.37 -19.96
C GLY A 120 -12.07 18.07 -19.38
N PHE A 121 -12.55 16.82 -19.46
CA PHE A 121 -13.74 16.39 -18.73
C PHE A 121 -13.61 16.71 -17.24
N LYS A 122 -14.72 17.19 -16.65
CA LYS A 122 -14.86 17.43 -15.21
C LYS A 122 -16.24 17.01 -14.77
N ALA A 123 -16.32 16.20 -13.72
CA ALA A 123 -17.59 15.91 -13.07
C ALA A 123 -18.13 17.18 -12.38
N LEU A 124 -19.45 17.36 -12.42
CA LEU A 124 -20.15 18.52 -11.89
C LEU A 124 -20.83 18.15 -10.58
N VAL A 125 -20.61 18.96 -9.55
CA VAL A 125 -21.28 18.81 -8.26
C VAL A 125 -22.80 18.86 -8.43
N GLY A 126 -23.50 17.94 -7.80
CA GLY A 126 -24.95 17.78 -7.86
C GLY A 126 -25.44 16.86 -8.99
N SER A 127 -24.64 16.60 -10.02
CA SER A 127 -25.00 15.64 -11.08
C SER A 127 -24.84 14.19 -10.61
N LYS A 128 -25.66 13.32 -11.21
CA LYS A 128 -25.60 11.86 -11.07
C LYS A 128 -24.82 11.25 -12.22
N TYR A 129 -24.00 10.27 -11.93
CA TYR A 129 -23.22 9.56 -12.93
C TYR A 129 -23.38 8.06 -12.76
N LYS A 130 -23.40 7.37 -13.89
CA LYS A 130 -23.49 5.91 -13.97
C LYS A 130 -22.56 5.41 -15.07
N LEU A 131 -21.78 4.39 -14.78
CA LEU A 131 -20.93 3.72 -15.76
C LEU A 131 -21.76 2.71 -16.56
N LYS A 132 -21.55 2.68 -17.87
CA LYS A 132 -22.11 1.68 -18.78
C LYS A 132 -21.02 1.11 -19.67
N ILE A 133 -20.99 -0.21 -19.77
CA ILE A 133 -20.01 -0.94 -20.58
C ILE A 133 -20.75 -1.95 -21.45
N VAL A 134 -20.41 -2.00 -22.73
CA VAL A 134 -20.90 -3.03 -23.67
C VAL A 134 -19.69 -3.76 -24.22
N LEU A 135 -19.58 -5.05 -23.92
CA LEU A 135 -18.49 -5.89 -24.44
C LEU A 135 -18.76 -6.33 -25.87
N ALA A 136 -17.71 -6.79 -26.56
CA ALA A 136 -17.81 -7.27 -27.94
C ALA A 136 -18.75 -8.49 -28.10
N ASN A 137 -18.91 -9.29 -27.05
CA ASN A 137 -19.85 -10.41 -27.02
C ASN A 137 -21.32 -9.99 -26.81
N GLY A 138 -21.59 -8.69 -26.64
CA GLY A 138 -22.93 -8.15 -26.42
C GLY A 138 -23.36 -8.02 -24.95
N ASN A 139 -22.57 -8.54 -23.99
CA ASN A 139 -22.88 -8.37 -22.57
C ASN A 139 -22.81 -6.90 -22.17
N VAL A 140 -23.78 -6.46 -21.37
CA VAL A 140 -23.92 -5.09 -20.90
C VAL A 140 -23.75 -5.05 -19.39
N TYR A 141 -22.85 -4.18 -18.93
CA TYR A 141 -22.57 -3.97 -17.52
C TYR A 141 -22.90 -2.53 -17.15
N GLU A 142 -23.49 -2.35 -15.98
CA GLU A 142 -23.85 -1.03 -15.48
C GLU A 142 -23.53 -0.90 -13.99
N SER A 143 -23.03 0.28 -13.59
CA SER A 143 -22.91 0.62 -12.18
C SER A 143 -24.26 1.03 -11.57
N SER A 144 -24.33 1.14 -10.25
CA SER A 144 -25.33 2.00 -9.60
C SER A 144 -25.09 3.46 -9.97
N GLU A 145 -26.11 4.31 -9.77
CA GLU A 145 -25.93 5.75 -9.85
C GLU A 145 -25.14 6.26 -8.63
N GLU A 146 -24.18 7.13 -8.88
CA GLU A 146 -23.38 7.83 -7.87
C GLU A 146 -23.61 9.34 -8.03
N VAL A 147 -23.73 10.07 -6.93
CA VAL A 147 -23.95 11.53 -6.92
C VAL A 147 -22.61 12.22 -6.67
N MET A 148 -22.25 13.21 -7.48
CA MET A 148 -21.09 14.05 -7.25
C MET A 148 -21.37 15.03 -6.10
N ARG A 149 -21.04 14.63 -4.88
CA ARG A 149 -21.24 15.46 -3.68
C ARG A 149 -20.15 16.53 -3.56
N SER A 150 -20.48 17.68 -2.99
CA SER A 150 -19.49 18.74 -2.72
C SER A 150 -18.59 18.33 -1.56
N THR A 151 -17.28 18.54 -1.69
CA THR A 151 -16.35 18.33 -0.58
C THR A 151 -16.11 19.61 0.20
N PRO A 152 -16.24 19.60 1.54
CA PRO A 152 -15.96 20.75 2.37
C PRO A 152 -14.48 21.15 2.28
N GLN A 153 -14.23 22.44 2.53
CA GLN A 153 -12.88 22.98 2.59
C GLN A 153 -12.15 22.46 3.83
N ILE A 154 -10.86 22.18 3.67
CA ILE A 154 -9.94 21.92 4.77
C ILE A 154 -9.71 23.25 5.50
N THR A 155 -10.11 23.32 6.78
CA THR A 155 -10.09 24.56 7.58
C THR A 155 -8.76 24.80 8.28
N GLY A 156 -8.06 23.72 8.62
CA GLY A 156 -6.81 23.78 9.38
C GLY A 156 -5.94 22.55 9.17
N TYR A 157 -4.68 22.66 9.57
CA TYR A 157 -3.76 21.53 9.63
C TYR A 157 -2.77 21.70 10.77
N THR A 158 -2.29 20.59 11.31
CA THR A 158 -1.21 20.54 12.29
C THR A 158 -0.20 19.50 11.86
N VAL A 159 1.09 19.82 11.96
CA VAL A 159 2.18 18.88 11.75
C VAL A 159 2.91 18.68 13.07
N LYS A 160 3.14 17.43 13.45
CA LYS A 160 3.84 17.06 14.68
C LYS A 160 4.89 16.00 14.37
N PHE A 161 6.15 16.28 14.70
CA PHE A 161 7.16 15.24 14.73
C PHE A 161 7.01 14.32 15.95
N ASP A 162 7.06 13.01 15.73
CA ASP A 162 7.05 11.99 16.76
C ASP A 162 8.22 11.01 16.55
N PRO A 163 9.21 10.97 17.46
CA PRO A 163 10.32 10.02 17.41
C PRO A 163 9.93 8.53 17.40
N LYS A 164 8.70 8.21 17.83
CA LYS A 164 8.11 6.86 17.85
C LYS A 164 6.86 6.76 16.96
N GLY A 165 6.78 7.58 15.91
CA GLY A 165 5.56 7.78 15.13
C GLY A 165 4.97 6.52 14.49
N ILE A 166 5.69 5.85 13.60
CA ILE A 166 5.16 4.69 12.86
C ILE A 166 5.64 3.40 13.50
N LYS A 167 4.72 2.48 13.79
CA LYS A 167 5.05 1.14 14.32
C LYS A 167 5.46 0.22 13.17
N LEU A 168 6.55 -0.51 13.36
CA LEU A 168 7.07 -1.52 12.42
C LEU A 168 7.44 -2.77 13.23
N GLY A 169 6.47 -3.66 13.42
CA GLY A 169 6.59 -4.79 14.35
C GLY A 169 6.76 -4.30 15.80
N GLU A 170 7.80 -4.79 16.48
CA GLU A 170 8.17 -4.33 17.83
C GLU A 170 8.92 -2.97 17.83
N ASN A 171 9.38 -2.53 16.66
CA ASN A 171 10.12 -1.29 16.52
C ASN A 171 9.20 -0.12 16.18
N SER A 172 9.71 1.10 16.35
CA SER A 172 9.07 2.31 15.85
C SER A 172 10.08 3.14 15.08
N ILE A 173 9.60 3.82 14.05
CA ILE A 173 10.40 4.76 13.26
C ILE A 173 9.86 6.18 13.47
N PRO A 174 10.76 7.18 13.55
CA PRO A 174 10.37 8.57 13.69
C PRO A 174 9.58 9.04 12.46
N ALA A 175 8.56 9.86 12.69
CA ALA A 175 7.70 10.33 11.61
C ALA A 175 7.12 11.72 11.90
N HIS A 176 6.83 12.46 10.83
CA HIS A 176 5.95 13.63 10.86
C HIS A 176 4.50 13.18 10.70
N LEU A 177 3.71 13.37 11.75
CA LEU A 177 2.28 13.10 11.79
C LEU A 177 1.53 14.35 11.34
N ILE A 178 0.66 14.20 10.35
CA ILE A 178 -0.07 15.31 9.74
C ILE A 178 -1.55 15.14 10.02
N TYR A 179 -2.11 16.14 10.67
CA TYR A 179 -3.50 16.22 11.06
C TYR A 179 -4.22 17.30 10.27
N LEU A 180 -5.46 17.04 9.89
CA LEU A 180 -6.34 18.03 9.27
C LEU A 180 -7.57 18.31 10.12
N ASP A 181 -8.05 19.54 9.97
CA ASP A 181 -9.35 19.98 10.43
C ASP A 181 -10.24 20.25 9.21
N THR A 182 -11.48 19.82 9.27
CA THR A 182 -12.49 20.08 8.23
C THR A 182 -13.86 20.23 8.87
N LYS A 183 -14.76 20.95 8.20
CA LYS A 183 -16.16 21.07 8.63
C LYS A 183 -17.01 20.03 7.91
N ASP A 184 -17.71 19.21 8.67
CA ASP A 184 -18.68 18.27 8.11
C ASP A 184 -19.93 19.05 7.64
N PRO A 185 -20.44 18.85 6.41
CA PRO A 185 -21.71 19.39 6.00
C PRO A 185 -22.85 18.94 6.94
N ILE A 186 -23.95 19.69 6.94
CA ILE A 186 -25.16 19.31 7.71
C ILE A 186 -25.89 18.15 7.02
N GLU A 187 -25.74 18.04 5.69
CA GLU A 187 -26.39 17.00 4.92
C GLU A 187 -25.80 15.62 5.23
N PRO A 188 -26.64 14.58 5.43
CA PRO A 188 -26.16 13.26 5.81
C PRO A 188 -25.56 12.48 4.64
N GLY A 189 -24.61 11.59 4.95
CA GLY A 189 -24.07 10.60 4.04
C GLY A 189 -22.79 11.03 3.32
N ASP A 190 -22.14 12.07 3.83
CA ASP A 190 -20.87 12.58 3.34
C ASP A 190 -19.72 11.85 4.02
N ASN A 191 -19.42 10.63 3.55
CA ASN A 191 -18.26 9.92 4.07
C ASN A 191 -17.00 10.54 3.46
N PHE A 192 -15.87 10.41 4.15
CA PHE A 192 -14.62 11.05 3.74
C PHE A 192 -13.56 10.02 3.41
N MET A 193 -12.76 10.35 2.41
CA MET A 193 -11.53 9.66 2.07
C MET A 193 -10.39 10.68 1.98
N TRP A 194 -9.24 10.33 2.54
CA TRP A 194 -8.02 11.11 2.38
C TRP A 194 -6.96 10.27 1.69
N SER A 195 -6.31 10.87 0.71
CA SER A 195 -5.10 10.34 0.08
C SER A 195 -4.06 11.44 0.06
N TRP A 196 -2.79 11.06 -0.12
CA TRP A 196 -1.72 12.03 -0.17
C TRP A 196 -0.64 11.64 -1.17
N LYS A 197 0.02 12.66 -1.70
CA LYS A 197 1.18 12.58 -2.58
C LYS A 197 2.30 13.41 -1.96
N LEU A 198 3.41 12.77 -1.64
CA LEU A 198 4.57 13.37 -1.02
C LEU A 198 5.66 13.58 -2.07
N TYR A 199 6.32 14.73 -2.03
CA TYR A 199 7.51 15.03 -2.80
C TYR A 199 8.70 15.19 -1.84
N GLU A 200 9.77 14.45 -2.10
CA GLU A 200 11.02 14.49 -1.33
C GLU A 200 12.19 14.72 -2.29
N LYS A 201 12.98 15.77 -2.04
CA LYS A 201 14.14 16.07 -2.89
C LYS A 201 15.23 15.01 -2.68
N GLN A 202 15.71 14.43 -3.77
CA GLN A 202 16.72 13.38 -3.75
C GLN A 202 18.09 13.96 -4.13
N VAL A 203 19.12 13.51 -3.39
CA VAL A 203 20.52 13.75 -3.75
C VAL A 203 21.10 12.62 -4.60
N VAL A 204 20.60 11.39 -4.45
CA VAL A 204 20.98 10.21 -5.22
C VAL A 204 19.95 9.94 -6.32
N CYS A 205 20.40 9.84 -7.56
CA CYS A 205 19.53 9.55 -8.72
C CYS A 205 19.67 8.12 -9.23
N LYS A 206 20.77 7.44 -8.90
CA LYS A 206 21.04 6.08 -9.36
C LYS A 206 21.82 5.29 -8.32
N THR A 207 21.41 4.04 -8.12
CA THR A 207 22.18 3.02 -7.40
C THR A 207 22.57 1.92 -8.39
N CYS A 208 23.83 1.50 -8.37
CA CYS A 208 24.34 0.38 -9.16
C CYS A 208 24.77 -0.76 -8.24
N TYR A 209 24.09 -1.89 -8.36
CA TYR A 209 24.39 -3.12 -7.63
C TYR A 209 25.50 -3.90 -8.36
N GLY A 210 26.59 -4.21 -7.66
CA GLY A 210 27.68 -5.03 -8.18
C GLY A 210 28.42 -4.41 -9.38
N GLY A 211 28.43 -3.08 -9.50
CA GLY A 211 28.92 -2.43 -10.70
C GLY A 211 29.06 -0.92 -10.58
N ILE A 212 29.44 -0.29 -11.68
CA ILE A 212 29.67 1.15 -11.77
C ILE A 212 28.75 1.79 -12.83
N PHE A 213 28.42 3.05 -12.62
CA PHE A 213 27.61 3.82 -13.56
C PHE A 213 28.48 4.37 -14.71
N LEU A 214 28.06 4.13 -15.95
CA LEU A 214 28.75 4.61 -17.13
C LEU A 214 27.93 5.68 -17.87
N THR A 215 28.62 6.74 -18.28
CA THR A 215 28.11 7.82 -19.15
C THR A 215 28.59 7.67 -20.60
N SER A 216 29.27 6.58 -20.95
CA SER A 216 29.68 6.29 -22.34
C SER A 216 30.07 4.82 -22.52
N PRO A 217 29.90 4.22 -23.72
CA PRO A 217 29.16 4.75 -24.86
C PRO A 217 27.64 4.70 -24.62
N ALA A 218 26.88 5.39 -25.47
CA ALA A 218 25.43 5.45 -25.37
C ALA A 218 24.78 4.04 -25.46
N PRO A 219 23.60 3.84 -24.83
CA PRO A 219 22.81 4.82 -24.10
C PRO A 219 23.42 5.19 -22.74
N LEU A 220 23.42 6.50 -22.44
CA LEU A 220 23.77 7.03 -21.13
C LEU A 220 22.92 6.34 -20.05
N GLY A 221 23.50 6.02 -18.90
CA GLY A 221 22.71 5.65 -17.73
C GLY A 221 22.70 4.18 -17.32
N LYS A 222 23.63 3.37 -17.84
CA LYS A 222 23.70 1.94 -17.53
C LYS A 222 24.67 1.66 -16.38
N CYS A 223 24.24 0.81 -15.45
CA CYS A 223 25.14 0.16 -14.51
C CYS A 223 25.85 -0.97 -15.24
N SER A 224 27.17 -0.86 -15.36
CA SER A 224 28.01 -1.92 -15.87
C SER A 224 28.47 -2.79 -14.71
N PRO A 225 28.20 -4.11 -14.72
CA PRO A 225 28.68 -4.99 -13.68
C PRO A 225 30.21 -5.03 -13.68
N VAL A 226 30.78 -5.15 -12.48
CA VAL A 226 32.21 -5.40 -12.27
C VAL A 226 32.28 -6.62 -11.38
N THR A 227 32.87 -7.72 -11.88
CA THR A 227 32.83 -9.03 -11.22
C THR A 227 33.22 -8.96 -9.75
N ALA A 228 34.32 -8.30 -9.42
CA ALA A 228 34.78 -8.14 -8.04
C ALA A 228 33.78 -7.38 -7.14
N LEU A 229 33.07 -6.37 -7.67
CA LEU A 229 32.05 -5.64 -6.92
C LEU A 229 30.78 -6.46 -6.75
N ALA A 230 30.38 -7.20 -7.77
CA ALA A 230 29.21 -8.09 -7.73
C ALA A 230 29.42 -9.22 -6.72
N GLU A 231 30.59 -9.87 -6.74
CA GLU A 231 30.96 -10.91 -5.77
C GLU A 231 31.05 -10.38 -4.34
N ALA A 232 31.49 -9.13 -4.17
CA ALA A 232 31.55 -8.47 -2.87
C ALA A 232 30.21 -7.87 -2.41
N GLY A 233 29.16 -7.92 -3.25
CA GLY A 233 27.86 -7.31 -2.94
C GLY A 233 27.91 -5.78 -2.76
N VAL A 234 28.85 -5.10 -3.42
CA VAL A 234 29.03 -3.65 -3.30
C VAL A 234 27.99 -2.93 -4.15
N GLU A 235 27.43 -1.86 -3.59
CA GLU A 235 26.50 -0.98 -4.28
C GLU A 235 27.03 0.44 -4.27
N TYR A 236 26.99 1.13 -5.41
CA TYR A 236 27.36 2.54 -5.49
C TYR A 236 26.19 3.44 -5.83
N ASP A 237 26.11 4.56 -5.10
CA ASP A 237 25.13 5.61 -5.26
C ASP A 237 25.73 6.80 -6.01
N TYR A 238 24.99 7.31 -6.99
CA TYR A 238 25.41 8.39 -7.86
C TYR A 238 24.53 9.61 -7.67
N LEU A 239 25.18 10.75 -7.45
CA LEU A 239 24.54 12.02 -7.22
C LEU A 239 23.72 12.47 -8.44
N CYS A 240 22.63 13.17 -8.18
CA CYS A 240 21.82 13.77 -9.22
C CYS A 240 22.56 14.92 -9.93
N GLN A 241 22.47 14.96 -11.25
CA GLN A 241 23.00 16.07 -12.08
C GLN A 241 22.27 17.39 -11.85
N GLY A 242 21.01 17.33 -11.41
CA GLY A 242 20.16 18.49 -11.17
C GLY A 242 19.09 18.18 -10.13
N ASN A 243 18.01 18.95 -10.15
CA ASN A 243 16.91 18.67 -9.23
C ASN A 243 16.25 17.32 -9.54
N CYS A 244 15.91 16.60 -8.49
CA CYS A 244 15.16 15.36 -8.58
C CYS A 244 14.28 15.24 -7.34
N TRP A 245 13.00 14.96 -7.55
CA TRP A 245 12.06 14.68 -6.48
C TRP A 245 11.55 13.25 -6.64
N GLU A 246 11.65 12.47 -5.56
CA GLU A 246 10.90 11.24 -5.43
C GLU A 246 9.48 11.59 -5.01
N ILE A 247 8.54 10.82 -5.54
CA ILE A 247 7.11 10.96 -5.33
C ILE A 247 6.62 9.68 -4.64
N TYR A 248 6.14 9.84 -3.41
CA TYR A 248 5.49 8.76 -2.66
C TYR A 248 3.99 8.99 -2.65
N TYR A 249 3.23 7.90 -2.72
CA TYR A 249 1.77 7.92 -2.68
C TYR A 249 1.30 7.19 -1.42
N SER A 250 0.18 7.66 -0.86
CA SER A 250 -0.52 6.96 0.21
C SER A 250 -0.84 5.53 -0.21
N GLN A 251 -0.34 4.56 0.53
CA GLN A 251 -0.69 3.14 0.35
C GLN A 251 -1.93 2.76 1.16
N ASP A 252 -2.21 3.52 2.21
CA ASP A 252 -3.28 3.21 3.14
C ASP A 252 -4.62 3.81 2.72
N LEU A 253 -5.70 3.03 2.85
CA LEU A 253 -7.07 3.51 2.68
C LEU A 253 -7.54 4.24 3.95
N ASN A 254 -7.40 5.57 3.95
CA ASN A 254 -7.86 6.41 5.04
C ASN A 254 -9.30 6.89 4.79
N VAL A 255 -10.27 6.16 5.35
CA VAL A 255 -11.70 6.48 5.24
C VAL A 255 -12.35 6.75 6.60
N MET A 256 -13.37 7.61 6.61
CA MET A 256 -14.15 7.93 7.81
C MET A 256 -15.62 8.14 7.47
N SER A 257 -16.51 7.69 8.36
CA SER A 257 -17.93 7.99 8.25
C SER A 257 -18.29 9.26 9.02
N ASP A 258 -19.20 10.04 8.44
CA ASP A 258 -19.78 11.26 9.01
C ASP A 258 -20.91 11.02 10.02
N ALA A 259 -21.36 9.77 10.19
CA ALA A 259 -22.57 9.44 10.93
C ALA A 259 -22.65 10.02 12.37
N PHE A 260 -21.50 10.37 12.98
CA PHE A 260 -21.41 10.96 14.31
C PHE A 260 -20.87 12.41 14.33
N SER A 261 -20.50 12.96 13.16
CA SER A 261 -19.92 14.30 13.00
C SER A 261 -20.79 15.29 12.23
N GLN A 262 -21.99 14.90 11.77
CA GLN A 262 -22.91 15.75 11.00
C GLN A 262 -23.01 17.19 11.53
N GLY A 263 -22.67 18.15 10.68
CA GLY A 263 -22.67 19.59 10.99
C GLY A 263 -21.63 20.04 12.02
N LYS A 264 -20.78 19.15 12.54
CA LYS A 264 -19.70 19.43 13.48
C LYS A 264 -18.36 19.58 12.76
N GLU A 265 -17.39 20.10 13.50
CA GLU A 265 -16.02 20.16 13.02
C GLU A 265 -15.32 18.83 13.30
N ILE A 266 -14.74 18.24 12.26
CA ILE A 266 -13.83 17.11 12.35
C ILE A 266 -12.45 17.72 12.65
N LYS A 267 -11.97 17.55 13.88
CA LYS A 267 -10.67 18.09 14.32
C LYS A 267 -9.63 17.00 14.49
N ASN A 268 -8.37 17.36 14.24
CA ASN A 268 -7.21 16.53 14.45
C ASN A 268 -7.32 15.15 13.80
N ARG A 269 -7.85 15.07 12.56
CA ARG A 269 -7.88 13.82 11.80
C ARG A 269 -6.47 13.52 11.31
N LEU A 270 -5.85 12.44 11.78
CA LEU A 270 -4.59 11.95 11.23
C LEU A 270 -4.82 11.49 9.78
N VAL A 271 -4.16 12.14 8.83
CA VAL A 271 -4.30 11.86 7.39
C VAL A 271 -3.03 11.28 6.77
N ALA A 272 -1.86 11.58 7.34
CA ALA A 272 -0.59 11.08 6.86
C ALA A 272 0.40 10.90 8.00
N SER A 273 1.21 9.85 7.89
CA SER A 273 2.36 9.59 8.76
C SER A 273 3.57 9.42 7.85
N ILE A 274 4.45 10.42 7.82
CA ILE A 274 5.58 10.46 6.89
C ILE A 274 6.86 10.09 7.66
N PRO A 275 7.53 8.97 7.34
CA PRO A 275 8.79 8.62 7.99
C PRO A 275 9.83 9.73 7.86
N PHE A 276 10.66 9.88 8.88
CA PHE A 276 11.77 10.83 8.86
C PHE A 276 12.95 10.24 8.07
N TYR A 277 12.89 10.43 6.75
CA TYR A 277 13.87 9.91 5.82
C TYR A 277 15.18 10.70 5.79
N GLN A 278 15.07 12.03 5.86
CA GLN A 278 16.18 12.97 5.74
C GLN A 278 15.84 14.31 6.42
N GLU A 279 16.85 15.13 6.70
CA GLU A 279 16.66 16.45 7.34
C GLU A 279 16.09 17.51 6.40
N ASN A 280 16.23 17.32 5.09
CA ASN A 280 15.63 18.24 4.12
C ASN A 280 14.11 18.20 4.22
N GLY A 281 13.49 19.36 4.10
CA GLY A 281 12.04 19.48 4.08
C GLY A 281 11.37 18.76 2.90
N PHE A 282 10.07 18.51 3.04
CA PHE A 282 9.23 17.87 2.05
C PHE A 282 7.97 18.68 1.76
N LEU A 283 7.39 18.44 0.58
CA LEU A 283 6.09 18.95 0.22
C LEU A 283 5.09 17.79 0.18
N ILE A 284 3.97 17.93 0.87
CA ILE A 284 2.87 16.97 0.80
C ILE A 284 1.61 17.63 0.23
N GLU A 285 1.00 16.96 -0.74
CA GLU A 285 -0.30 17.29 -1.31
C GLU A 285 -1.33 16.31 -0.77
N ILE A 286 -2.29 16.80 0.02
CA ILE A 286 -3.33 16.00 0.64
C ILE A 286 -4.63 16.25 -0.12
N LYS A 287 -5.25 15.18 -0.59
CA LYS A 287 -6.53 15.18 -1.29
C LYS A 287 -7.61 14.67 -0.34
N GLN A 288 -8.51 15.56 0.07
CA GLN A 288 -9.74 15.22 0.79
C GLN A 288 -10.85 15.02 -0.23
N GLN A 289 -11.61 13.94 -0.10
CA GLN A 289 -12.72 13.61 -0.99
C GLN A 289 -13.95 13.22 -0.20
N THR A 290 -15.11 13.63 -0.69
CA THR A 290 -16.40 13.11 -0.22
C THR A 290 -16.75 11.89 -1.07
N VAL A 291 -17.16 10.81 -0.40
CA VAL A 291 -17.59 9.56 -1.03
C VAL A 291 -18.97 9.18 -0.54
N THR A 292 -19.74 8.50 -1.39
CA THR A 292 -21.08 8.03 -1.04
C THR A 292 -21.01 6.94 0.04
N PRO A 293 -22.12 6.69 0.77
CA PRO A 293 -22.16 5.61 1.77
C PRO A 293 -21.80 4.23 1.21
N SER A 294 -22.23 3.93 -0.01
CA SER A 294 -21.91 2.67 -0.70
C SER A 294 -20.41 2.55 -0.99
N ALA A 295 -19.80 3.63 -1.51
CA ALA A 295 -18.37 3.67 -1.77
C ALA A 295 -17.54 3.58 -0.47
N PHE A 296 -17.98 4.22 0.61
CA PHE A 296 -17.35 4.08 1.93
C PHE A 296 -17.36 2.63 2.42
N GLN A 297 -18.49 1.91 2.31
CA GLN A 297 -18.55 0.51 2.72
C GLN A 297 -17.61 -0.36 1.89
N TYR A 298 -17.57 -0.15 0.57
CA TYR A 298 -16.65 -0.86 -0.32
C TYR A 298 -15.18 -0.63 0.09
N LEU A 299 -14.78 0.63 0.26
CA LEU A 299 -13.41 0.99 0.66
C LEU A 299 -13.05 0.46 2.06
N LYS A 300 -14.01 0.42 3.00
CA LYS A 300 -13.79 -0.12 4.34
C LYS A 300 -13.54 -1.63 4.30
N ILE A 301 -14.30 -2.37 3.51
CA ILE A 301 -14.08 -3.82 3.32
C ILE A 301 -12.73 -4.06 2.65
N LEU A 302 -12.42 -3.31 1.59
CA LEU A 302 -11.14 -3.40 0.88
C LEU A 302 -9.95 -3.10 1.80
N GLY A 303 -10.02 -2.02 2.59
CA GLY A 303 -9.00 -1.67 3.57
C GLY A 303 -8.82 -2.74 4.63
N ASN A 304 -9.93 -3.26 5.17
CA ASN A 304 -9.86 -4.34 6.16
C ASN A 304 -9.19 -5.61 5.60
N GLN A 305 -9.40 -5.96 4.34
CA GLN A 305 -8.78 -7.14 3.73
C GLN A 305 -7.33 -6.92 3.30
N SER A 306 -7.01 -5.72 2.83
CA SER A 306 -5.67 -5.42 2.33
C SER A 306 -4.69 -4.98 3.42
N GLN A 307 -5.17 -4.41 4.52
CA GLN A 307 -4.34 -3.76 5.53
C GLN A 307 -4.36 -4.47 6.89
N ASN A 308 -5.42 -5.22 7.23
CA ASN A 308 -5.46 -6.01 8.46
C ASN A 308 -5.01 -7.44 8.17
N ASN A 309 -3.70 -7.64 8.06
CA ASN A 309 -3.13 -8.99 8.02
C ASN A 309 -2.95 -9.52 9.45
N GLY A 310 -3.84 -10.42 9.86
CA GLY A 310 -3.54 -11.51 10.79
C GLY A 310 -3.63 -11.18 12.28
N THR A 311 -4.79 -11.45 12.88
CA THR A 311 -4.92 -11.89 14.27
C THR A 311 -5.72 -13.20 14.34
N LEU A 312 -5.51 -14.02 15.38
CA LEU A 312 -6.24 -15.28 15.62
C LEU A 312 -7.77 -15.11 15.79
N VAL A 313 -8.28 -13.87 15.80
CA VAL A 313 -9.69 -13.53 15.97
C VAL A 313 -10.16 -12.59 14.85
N ASP A 314 -9.61 -12.73 13.65
CA ASP A 314 -10.09 -11.96 12.50
C ASP A 314 -11.51 -12.41 12.14
N ALA A 315 -12.42 -11.45 11.97
CA ALA A 315 -13.74 -11.71 11.46
C ALA A 315 -13.63 -12.35 10.07
N PRO A 316 -14.51 -13.30 9.70
CA PRO A 316 -14.46 -13.92 8.38
C PRO A 316 -14.50 -12.83 7.30
N PRO A 317 -13.68 -12.94 6.23
CA PRO A 317 -13.61 -11.92 5.20
C PRO A 317 -14.99 -11.74 4.55
N ALA A 318 -15.51 -10.51 4.58
CA ALA A 318 -16.75 -10.15 3.89
C ALA A 318 -16.56 -10.19 2.37
N ALA A 319 -17.59 -10.52 1.59
CA ALA A 319 -17.47 -10.44 0.13
C ALA A 319 -17.26 -8.98 -0.31
N LEU A 320 -16.22 -8.73 -1.12
CA LEU A 320 -15.96 -7.41 -1.70
C LEU A 320 -16.85 -7.23 -2.93
N ILE A 321 -18.09 -6.80 -2.69
CA ILE A 321 -19.10 -6.62 -3.75
C ILE A 321 -19.07 -5.17 -4.24
N GLY A 322 -18.82 -5.00 -5.53
CA GLY A 322 -18.83 -3.72 -6.23
C GLY A 322 -20.22 -3.15 -6.47
N ASN A 323 -20.28 -1.98 -7.11
CA ASN A 323 -21.54 -1.40 -7.58
C ASN A 323 -21.86 -1.70 -9.06
N ILE A 324 -21.07 -2.54 -9.73
CA ILE A 324 -21.20 -2.88 -11.14
C ILE A 324 -21.79 -4.28 -11.28
N ARG A 325 -22.76 -4.44 -12.19
CA ARG A 325 -23.43 -5.70 -12.46
C ARG A 325 -23.61 -5.95 -13.95
N ASN A 326 -23.60 -7.23 -14.35
CA ASN A 326 -24.07 -7.61 -15.68
C ASN A 326 -25.61 -7.54 -15.72
N ILE A 327 -26.15 -6.83 -16.71
CA ILE A 327 -27.60 -6.69 -16.94
C ILE A 327 -28.18 -7.95 -17.61
N ASN A 328 -27.36 -8.67 -18.37
CA ASN A 328 -27.75 -9.90 -19.06
C ASN A 328 -27.72 -11.12 -18.13
N ASP A 329 -26.87 -11.13 -17.09
CA ASP A 329 -26.78 -12.20 -16.11
C ASP A 329 -26.56 -11.67 -14.67
N SER A 330 -27.61 -11.69 -13.86
CA SER A 330 -27.54 -11.23 -12.46
C SER A 330 -26.71 -12.11 -11.53
N LYS A 331 -26.31 -13.32 -11.97
CA LYS A 331 -25.50 -14.25 -11.16
C LYS A 331 -24.00 -14.13 -11.44
N GLU A 332 -23.62 -13.47 -12.52
CA GLU A 332 -22.21 -13.26 -12.83
C GLU A 332 -21.53 -12.40 -11.77
N THR A 333 -20.35 -12.83 -11.33
CA THR A 333 -19.52 -12.06 -10.40
C THR A 333 -18.65 -11.08 -11.19
N VAL A 334 -18.77 -9.79 -10.86
CA VAL A 334 -17.97 -8.70 -11.43
C VAL A 334 -17.20 -8.03 -10.31
N GLY A 335 -15.91 -7.87 -10.50
CA GLY A 335 -15.03 -7.17 -9.56
C GLY A 335 -14.93 -5.68 -9.85
N GLY A 336 -14.57 -4.92 -8.82
CA GLY A 336 -14.27 -3.50 -8.90
C GLY A 336 -15.44 -2.57 -8.60
N TYR A 337 -15.19 -1.26 -8.62
CA TYR A 337 -16.16 -0.24 -8.24
C TYR A 337 -16.04 1.02 -9.11
N PHE A 338 -17.18 1.64 -9.43
CA PHE A 338 -17.23 2.95 -10.06
C PHE A 338 -17.56 4.04 -9.03
N MET A 339 -16.60 4.94 -8.80
CA MET A 339 -16.70 6.02 -7.82
C MET A 339 -16.87 7.39 -8.48
N VAL A 340 -17.57 8.28 -7.79
CA VAL A 340 -17.69 9.69 -8.14
C VAL A 340 -17.42 10.50 -6.89
N GLY A 341 -16.50 11.46 -6.95
CA GLY A 341 -16.19 12.25 -5.76
C GLY A 341 -15.57 13.60 -6.10
N ASN A 342 -16.05 14.65 -5.45
CA ASN A 342 -15.37 15.94 -5.45
C ASN A 342 -14.10 15.85 -4.61
N SER A 343 -13.14 16.75 -4.89
CA SER A 343 -11.93 16.81 -4.10
C SER A 343 -11.55 18.23 -3.70
N LYS A 344 -10.90 18.34 -2.54
CA LYS A 344 -10.18 19.53 -2.09
C LYS A 344 -8.74 19.15 -1.81
N ILE A 345 -7.83 19.92 -2.40
CA ILE A 345 -6.39 19.70 -2.30
C ILE A 345 -5.81 20.72 -1.35
N LYS A 346 -5.00 20.25 -0.39
CA LYS A 346 -4.18 21.10 0.49
C LYS A 346 -2.72 20.73 0.32
N ARG A 347 -1.89 21.71 0.01
CA ARG A 347 -0.43 21.56 -0.06
C ARG A 347 0.22 22.12 1.21
N ILE A 348 1.15 21.35 1.77
CA ILE A 348 1.83 21.67 3.03
C ILE A 348 3.33 21.46 2.82
N TRP A 349 4.11 22.51 3.03
CA TRP A 349 5.56 22.42 3.14
C TRP A 349 5.94 22.16 4.60
N VAL A 350 6.84 21.21 4.83
CA VAL A 350 7.38 20.87 6.15
C VAL A 350 8.90 20.94 6.08
N ASP A 351 9.51 21.87 6.82
CA ASP A 351 10.97 22.11 6.80
C ASP A 351 11.80 21.07 7.59
N ARG A 352 11.15 20.30 8.46
CA ARG A 352 11.74 19.29 9.37
C ARG A 352 12.76 19.84 10.39
N LEU A 353 12.74 21.13 10.68
CA LEU A 353 13.63 21.73 11.69
C LEU A 353 13.37 21.18 13.10
N ASP A 354 12.17 20.68 13.36
CA ASP A 354 11.74 20.03 14.60
C ASP A 354 12.30 18.61 14.80
N ALA A 355 12.84 18.00 13.75
CA ALA A 355 13.32 16.62 13.74
C ALA A 355 14.85 16.49 13.73
N VAL A 356 15.58 17.60 13.66
CA VAL A 356 17.05 17.63 13.60
C VAL A 356 17.68 16.85 14.76
N GLY A 357 18.66 16.01 14.45
CA GLY A 357 19.35 15.14 15.43
C GLY A 357 18.61 13.84 15.77
N SER A 358 17.42 13.62 15.21
CA SER A 358 16.71 12.33 15.34
C SER A 358 17.31 11.25 14.46
N LYS A 359 17.15 9.99 14.85
CA LYS A 359 17.61 8.84 14.06
C LYS A 359 16.83 8.77 12.73
N GLN A 360 17.53 8.89 11.61
CA GLN A 360 16.89 8.78 10.30
C GLN A 360 16.49 7.35 9.96
N TYR A 361 15.38 7.21 9.23
CA TYR A 361 15.00 6.00 8.54
C TYR A 361 15.41 6.13 7.07
N TYR A 362 16.65 5.76 6.73
CA TYR A 362 17.22 6.00 5.40
C TYR A 362 16.34 5.45 4.27
N MET A 363 16.11 6.25 3.22
CA MET A 363 15.29 5.84 2.07
C MET A 363 15.80 4.59 1.36
N LEU A 364 17.13 4.42 1.28
CA LEU A 364 17.77 3.24 0.70
C LEU A 364 17.83 2.06 1.68
N GLY A 365 17.29 2.20 2.90
CA GLY A 365 17.47 1.25 4.01
C GLY A 365 18.89 1.23 4.58
N ARG A 366 19.82 1.94 3.94
CA ARG A 366 21.22 2.11 4.33
C ARG A 366 21.67 3.55 4.09
N LYS A 367 22.80 3.90 4.69
CA LYS A 367 23.51 5.14 4.34
C LYS A 367 24.02 5.05 2.89
N GLU A 368 24.11 6.20 2.24
CA GLU A 368 24.64 6.33 0.89
C GLU A 368 26.10 5.85 0.84
N ASN A 369 26.43 5.11 -0.21
CA ASN A 369 27.76 4.59 -0.49
C ASN A 369 28.22 5.10 -1.86
N TYR A 370 29.00 6.17 -1.87
CA TYR A 370 29.46 6.80 -3.10
C TYR A 370 30.63 6.01 -3.72
N GLU A 371 30.68 5.97 -5.05
CA GLU A 371 31.85 5.42 -5.75
C GLU A 371 33.11 6.25 -5.40
N PRO A 372 34.25 5.61 -5.07
CA PRO A 372 35.50 6.31 -4.80
C PRO A 372 35.93 7.19 -5.97
N ALA A 373 36.47 8.36 -5.66
CA ALA A 373 36.96 9.27 -6.68
C ALA A 373 38.13 8.67 -7.46
N SER A 374 38.11 8.80 -8.78
CA SER A 374 39.24 8.42 -9.63
C SER A 374 40.35 9.48 -9.58
N GLY A 375 41.61 9.06 -9.77
CA GLY A 375 42.76 9.98 -9.69
C GLY A 375 42.79 11.08 -10.76
N ASP A 376 42.06 10.88 -11.87
CA ASP A 376 41.86 11.87 -12.94
C ASP A 376 40.65 12.80 -12.69
N GLY A 377 39.91 12.61 -11.60
CA GLY A 377 38.72 13.38 -11.24
C GLY A 377 37.50 13.14 -12.13
N SER A 378 37.54 12.15 -13.03
CA SER A 378 36.42 11.85 -13.94
C SER A 378 35.27 11.09 -13.27
N ARG A 379 35.51 10.50 -12.09
CA ARG A 379 34.53 9.71 -11.34
C ARG A 379 34.44 10.15 -9.88
N PRO A 380 33.26 10.02 -9.25
CA PRO A 380 32.00 9.52 -9.82
C PRO A 380 31.29 10.55 -10.72
N PRO A 381 30.71 10.13 -11.86
CA PRO A 381 29.85 11.00 -12.67
C PRO A 381 28.50 11.26 -11.99
N PHE A 382 27.82 12.34 -12.42
CA PHE A 382 26.43 12.59 -12.03
C PHE A 382 25.45 11.74 -12.85
N ALA A 383 24.36 11.31 -12.22
CA ALA A 383 23.26 10.59 -12.86
C ALA A 383 22.09 11.54 -13.18
N PRO A 384 21.42 11.38 -14.34
CA PRO A 384 20.24 12.17 -14.67
C PRO A 384 19.03 11.70 -13.83
N CYS A 385 18.14 12.64 -13.49
CA CYS A 385 16.84 12.32 -12.92
C CYS A 385 15.88 11.89 -14.03
N VAL A 386 15.66 10.58 -14.16
CA VAL A 386 14.75 10.01 -15.18
C VAL A 386 13.30 10.17 -14.72
N ILE A 387 12.48 10.81 -15.56
CA ILE A 387 11.05 11.01 -15.29
C ILE A 387 10.33 9.65 -15.24
N SER A 388 9.53 9.44 -14.20
CA SER A 388 8.67 8.27 -14.02
C SER A 388 7.43 8.65 -13.20
N ASN A 389 6.53 7.69 -12.95
CA ASN A 389 5.37 7.90 -12.08
C ASN A 389 5.75 8.22 -10.62
N THR A 390 6.97 7.86 -10.20
CA THR A 390 7.48 8.10 -8.85
C THR A 390 8.60 9.12 -8.81
N ARG A 391 9.01 9.71 -9.94
CA ARG A 391 10.18 10.59 -9.97
C ARG A 391 10.05 11.70 -11.01
N THR A 392 10.45 12.92 -10.63
CA THR A 392 10.38 14.09 -11.52
C THR A 392 11.57 15.05 -11.30
N PRO A 393 12.16 15.61 -12.37
CA PRO A 393 13.10 16.73 -12.30
C PRO A 393 12.38 18.08 -12.28
N LEU A 394 11.06 18.10 -12.45
CA LEU A 394 10.25 19.31 -12.47
C LEU A 394 9.91 19.71 -11.04
N LYS A 395 10.15 20.98 -10.70
CA LYS A 395 9.85 21.53 -9.37
C LYS A 395 8.37 21.39 -9.06
N PRO A 396 7.99 20.71 -7.94
CA PRO A 396 6.59 20.60 -7.54
C PRO A 396 5.98 21.96 -7.23
N GLU A 397 4.71 22.14 -7.59
CA GLU A 397 3.94 23.34 -7.24
C GLU A 397 3.80 23.45 -5.72
N GLY A 398 4.18 24.60 -5.15
CA GLY A 398 4.18 24.81 -3.69
C GLY A 398 5.49 24.47 -3.00
N TRP A 399 6.50 23.96 -3.72
CA TRP A 399 7.86 23.84 -3.19
C TRP A 399 8.47 25.25 -2.99
N PRO A 400 9.05 25.57 -1.82
CA PRO A 400 9.58 26.90 -1.53
C PRO A 400 10.71 27.28 -2.50
N LEU A 401 10.94 28.59 -2.67
CA LEU A 401 11.96 29.12 -3.57
C LEU A 401 13.37 28.72 -3.14
#